data_AF-A0AAP3Q5D7-F1
#
_entry.id   AF-A0AAP3Q5D7-F1
#
_cell.length_a   1.000
_cell.length_b   1.000
_cell.length_c   1.000
_cell.angle_alpha   90.00
_cell.angle_beta   90.00
_cell.angle_gamma   90.00
#
_symmetry.space_group_name_H-M   'P 1'
#
loop_
_entity.id
_entity.type
_entity.pdbx_description
1 polymer ?
#
loop_
_entity_poly.entity_id
_entity_poly.type
_entity_poly.pdbx_seq_one_letter_code
_entity_poly.pdbx_strand_id
1 'polypeptide(L)'
;MRPTEHGFVGPLAGELEEYIRFKASMGRHGATRVRVLRSFDRHCLEHGAVRLERGVVERWIAHRIDANPGGCRSWFSYIRDFGRWMRLAHDPDAYVLSDQWKAGSPRPTPYLLTDREAALFLRAAGTLES
;
A
#
# COMPACT_ATOMS: atom_id res chain seq x y z
N MET A 1 4.65 -13.67 20.51
CA MET A 1 3.64 -12.60 20.52
C MET A 1 2.38 -13.09 19.83
N ARG A 2 1.19 -12.66 20.28
CA ARG A 2 -0.07 -12.95 19.57
C ARG A 2 -0.20 -11.97 18.38
N PRO A 3 -0.72 -12.39 17.22
CA PRO A 3 -0.97 -11.48 16.12
C PRO A 3 -1.98 -10.37 16.50
N THR A 4 -1.84 -9.20 15.89
CA THR A 4 -2.87 -8.14 15.96
C THR A 4 -4.13 -8.55 15.21
N GLU A 5 -5.18 -7.71 15.28
CA GLU A 5 -6.43 -7.90 14.52
C GLU A 5 -6.18 -8.10 13.02
N HIS A 6 -5.27 -7.30 12.45
CA HIS A 6 -4.89 -7.40 11.04
C HIS A 6 -3.77 -8.42 10.78
N GLY A 7 -3.32 -9.15 11.80
CA GLY A 7 -2.37 -10.24 11.69
C GLY A 7 -0.92 -9.80 11.55
N PHE A 8 -0.55 -8.65 12.12
CA PHE A 8 0.84 -8.23 12.32
C PHE A 8 1.43 -8.93 13.55
N VAL A 9 2.72 -9.25 13.51
CA VAL A 9 3.43 -10.03 14.53
C VAL A 9 4.85 -9.52 14.82
N GLY A 10 5.39 -8.62 14.00
CA GLY A 10 6.74 -8.09 14.11
C GLY A 10 6.91 -7.01 15.18
N PRO A 11 8.13 -6.47 15.33
CA PRO A 11 8.42 -5.45 16.34
C PRO A 11 7.61 -4.16 16.19
N LEU A 12 7.19 -3.83 14.97
CA LEU A 12 6.37 -2.64 14.64
C LEU A 12 4.87 -2.96 14.53
N ALA A 13 4.42 -4.11 15.04
CA ALA A 13 3.05 -4.58 14.86
C ALA A 13 2.01 -3.65 15.48
N GLY A 14 2.34 -3.02 16.62
CA GLY A 14 1.44 -2.08 17.29
C GLY A 14 1.18 -0.83 16.45
N GLU A 15 2.24 -0.25 15.92
CA GLU A 15 2.21 0.95 15.08
C GLU A 15 1.53 0.66 13.74
N LEU A 16 1.77 -0.51 13.15
CA LEU A 16 1.08 -0.93 11.93
C LEU A 16 -0.42 -1.10 12.16
N GLU A 17 -0.82 -1.67 13.29
CA GLU A 17 -2.24 -1.84 13.66
C GLU A 17 -2.91 -0.47 13.87
N GLU A 18 -2.25 0.43 14.60
CA GLU A 18 -2.74 1.79 14.83
C GLU A 18 -2.85 2.59 13.53
N TYR A 19 -1.86 2.48 12.64
CA TYR A 19 -1.91 3.07 11.31
C TYR A 19 -3.11 2.57 10.50
N ILE A 20 -3.39 1.27 10.51
CA ILE A 20 -4.54 0.72 9.78
C ILE A 20 -5.86 1.26 10.34
N ARG A 21 -6.00 1.34 11.67
CA ARG A 21 -7.18 1.94 12.32
C ARG A 21 -7.32 3.41 11.99
N PHE A 22 -6.23 4.17 11.98
CA PHE A 22 -6.20 5.56 11.54
C PHE A 22 -6.65 5.72 10.09
N LYS A 23 -6.20 4.85 9.17
CA LYS A 23 -6.70 4.89 7.78
C LYS A 23 -8.19 4.55 7.72
N ALA A 24 -8.66 3.60 8.53
CA ALA A 24 -10.07 3.22 8.58
C ALA A 24 -10.96 4.36 9.11
N SER A 25 -10.53 5.12 10.12
CA SER A 25 -11.29 6.27 10.65
C SER A 25 -11.44 7.41 9.63
N MET A 26 -10.54 7.50 8.65
CA MET A 26 -10.65 8.41 7.49
C MET A 26 -11.43 7.81 6.31
N GLY A 27 -12.14 6.69 6.50
CA GLY A 27 -12.88 6.00 5.43
C GLY A 27 -11.99 5.33 4.36
N ARG A 28 -10.69 5.14 4.64
CA ARG A 28 -9.74 4.53 3.70
C ARG A 28 -9.48 3.07 4.06
N HIS A 29 -10.34 2.19 3.56
CA HIS A 29 -10.17 0.74 3.72
C HIS A 29 -9.32 0.14 2.58
N GLY A 30 -8.90 -1.11 2.73
CA GLY A 30 -8.24 -1.84 1.64
C GLY A 30 -7.41 -3.03 2.07
N ALA A 31 -7.86 -4.24 1.71
CA ALA A 31 -7.15 -5.49 1.97
C ALA A 31 -5.74 -5.53 1.35
N THR A 32 -5.54 -4.89 0.19
CA THR A 32 -4.23 -4.80 -0.46
C THR A 32 -3.21 -4.07 0.41
N ARG A 33 -3.61 -2.99 1.10
CA ARG A 33 -2.73 -2.25 2.01
C ARG A 33 -2.30 -3.15 3.16
N VAL A 34 -3.26 -3.81 3.81
CA VAL A 34 -2.99 -4.74 4.92
C VAL A 34 -2.04 -5.84 4.45
N ARG A 35 -2.31 -6.50 3.31
CA ARG A 35 -1.46 -7.56 2.78
C ARG A 35 -0.03 -7.09 2.51
N VAL A 36 0.15 -5.91 1.90
CA VAL A 36 1.47 -5.31 1.64
C VAL A 36 2.20 -5.05 2.94
N LEU A 37 1.53 -4.43 3.92
CA LEU A 37 2.15 -4.10 5.20
C LEU A 37 2.44 -5.32 6.06
N ARG A 38 1.68 -6.41 5.93
CA ARG A 38 2.01 -7.69 6.58
C ARG A 38 3.28 -8.32 6.00
N SER A 39 3.53 -8.13 4.70
CA SER A 39 4.79 -8.53 4.08
C SER A 39 5.95 -7.70 4.60
N PHE A 40 5.75 -6.40 4.85
CA PHE A 40 6.74 -5.54 5.49
C PHE A 40 7.00 -5.94 6.95
N ASP A 41 5.93 -6.13 7.74
CA ASP A 41 6.00 -6.57 9.13
C ASP A 41 6.80 -7.87 9.30
N ARG A 42 6.58 -8.85 8.41
CA ARG A 42 7.37 -10.08 8.39
C ARG A 42 8.85 -9.81 8.12
N HIS A 43 9.16 -8.93 7.17
CA HIS A 43 10.54 -8.55 6.89
C HIS A 43 11.19 -7.87 8.10
N CYS A 44 10.46 -7.02 8.82
CA CYS A 44 10.93 -6.44 10.08
C CYS A 44 11.21 -7.49 11.14
N LEU A 45 10.33 -8.49 11.29
CA LEU A 45 10.53 -9.60 12.22
C LEU A 45 11.77 -10.42 11.88
N GLU A 46 11.93 -10.82 10.61
CA GLU A 46 13.06 -11.61 10.13
C GLU A 46 14.42 -10.91 10.33
N HIS A 47 14.44 -9.58 10.28
CA HIS A 47 15.66 -8.78 10.37
C HIS A 47 15.83 -8.06 11.71
N GLY A 48 14.97 -8.34 12.71
CA GLY A 48 15.01 -7.71 14.03
C GLY A 48 14.83 -6.19 14.01
N ALA A 49 14.13 -5.66 13.01
CA ALA A 49 13.95 -4.23 12.84
C ALA A 49 12.91 -3.67 13.82
N VAL A 50 13.39 -2.96 14.83
CA VAL A 50 12.56 -2.33 15.88
C VAL A 50 12.17 -0.88 15.56
N ARG A 51 12.73 -0.30 14.49
CA ARG A 51 12.44 1.08 14.03
C ARG A 51 12.29 1.12 12.52
N LEU A 52 11.56 2.12 12.03
CA LEU A 52 11.37 2.35 10.60
C LEU A 52 12.58 3.07 10.00
N GLU A 53 13.65 2.32 9.72
CA GLU A 53 14.88 2.88 9.17
C GLU A 53 15.00 2.70 7.66
N ARG A 54 15.77 3.59 7.01
CA ARG A 54 16.01 3.54 5.57
C ARG A 54 16.51 2.17 5.11
N GLY A 55 17.49 1.60 5.81
CA GLY A 55 18.09 0.33 5.43
C GLY A 55 17.07 -0.82 5.44
N VAL A 56 16.16 -0.84 6.41
CA VAL A 56 15.11 -1.88 6.53
C VAL A 56 14.10 -1.73 5.40
N VAL A 57 13.60 -0.51 5.18
CA VAL A 57 12.59 -0.25 4.15
C VAL A 57 13.14 -0.50 2.75
N GLU A 58 14.35 -0.03 2.44
CA GLU A 58 14.93 -0.17 1.10
C GLU A 58 15.37 -1.61 0.80
N ARG A 59 15.84 -2.37 1.80
CA ARG A 59 16.09 -3.82 1.64
C ARG A 59 14.80 -4.59 1.33
N TRP A 60 13.72 -4.31 2.07
CA TRP A 60 12.42 -4.91 1.80
C TRP A 60 11.92 -4.58 0.38
N ILE A 61 12.10 -3.32 -0.05
CA ILE A 61 11.72 -2.89 -1.40
C ILE A 61 12.52 -3.63 -2.47
N ALA A 62 13.85 -3.70 -2.32
CA ALA A 62 14.72 -4.42 -3.26
C ALA A 62 14.27 -5.89 -3.38
N HIS A 63 14.06 -6.56 -2.25
CA HIS A 63 13.59 -7.95 -2.22
C HIS A 63 12.26 -8.14 -2.96
N ARG A 64 11.28 -7.23 -2.78
CA ARG A 64 9.99 -7.32 -3.49
C ARG A 64 10.09 -7.02 -4.98
N ILE A 65 11.00 -6.13 -5.39
CA ILE A 65 11.24 -5.85 -6.80
C ILE A 65 11.89 -7.07 -7.46
N ASP A 66 12.89 -7.67 -6.82
CA ASP A 66 13.57 -8.85 -7.36
C ASP A 66 12.62 -10.04 -7.48
N ALA A 67 11.71 -10.21 -6.52
CA ALA A 67 10.68 -11.24 -6.56
C ALA A 67 9.59 -11.01 -7.64
N ASN A 68 9.40 -9.77 -8.11
CA ASN A 68 8.44 -9.44 -9.16
C ASN A 68 8.86 -8.21 -9.98
N PRO A 69 9.85 -8.34 -10.89
CA PRO A 69 10.46 -7.19 -11.56
C PRO A 69 9.48 -6.37 -12.42
N GLY A 70 8.51 -7.04 -13.04
CA GLY A 70 7.47 -6.44 -13.88
C GLY A 70 6.20 -6.02 -13.14
N GLY A 71 6.14 -6.20 -11.82
CA GLY A 71 4.96 -5.89 -11.02
C GLY A 71 4.65 -4.40 -10.94
N CYS A 72 3.36 -4.06 -10.90
CA CYS A 72 2.93 -2.69 -10.60
C CYS A 72 3.45 -2.27 -9.22
N ARG A 73 4.10 -1.09 -9.15
CA ARG A 73 4.74 -0.56 -7.93
C ARG A 73 3.85 0.41 -7.16
N SER A 74 2.54 0.40 -7.39
CA SER A 74 1.57 1.26 -6.70
C SER A 74 1.61 1.13 -5.17
N TRP A 75 2.09 -0.02 -4.68
CA TRP A 75 2.27 -0.31 -3.25
C TRP A 75 3.34 0.54 -2.55
N PHE A 76 4.23 1.25 -3.27
CA PHE A 76 5.14 2.24 -2.67
C PHE A 76 4.38 3.32 -1.89
N SER A 77 3.16 3.65 -2.31
CA SER A 77 2.32 4.62 -1.59
C SER A 77 2.01 4.17 -0.16
N TYR A 78 1.77 2.87 0.06
CA TYR A 78 1.37 2.37 1.38
C TYR A 78 2.49 2.48 2.41
N ILE A 79 3.72 2.11 2.04
CA ILE A 79 4.88 2.22 2.94
C ILE A 79 5.30 3.69 3.13
N ARG A 80 5.17 4.53 2.10
CA ARG A 80 5.44 5.97 2.21
C ARG A 80 4.46 6.64 3.17
N ASP A 81 3.18 6.35 3.04
CA ASP A 81 2.14 6.90 3.91
C ASP A 81 2.32 6.41 5.36
N PHE A 82 2.69 5.14 5.55
CA PHE A 82 3.02 4.62 6.87
C PHE A 82 4.22 5.37 7.47
N GLY A 83 5.29 5.60 6.71
CA GLY A 83 6.44 6.37 7.19
C GLY A 83 6.11 7.82 7.55
N ARG A 84 5.25 8.48 6.75
CA ARG A 84 4.76 9.84 7.07
C ARG A 84 3.96 9.84 8.37
N TRP A 85 3.08 8.87 8.53
CA TRP A 85 2.27 8.75 9.73
C TRP A 85 3.14 8.44 10.96
N MET A 86 4.10 7.50 10.85
CA MET A 86 5.08 7.19 11.91
C MET A 86 5.84 8.43 12.38
N ARG A 87 6.29 9.26 11.42
CA ARG A 87 7.01 10.49 11.71
C ARG A 87 6.19 11.52 12.50
N LEU A 88 4.88 11.55 12.26
CA LEU A 88 3.97 12.48 12.91
C LEU A 88 3.48 11.95 14.28
N ALA A 89 3.28 10.64 14.41
CA ALA A 89 2.61 10.04 15.56
C ALA A 89 3.57 9.44 16.62
N HIS A 90 4.75 8.96 16.22
CA HIS A 90 5.58 8.12 17.12
C HIS A 90 7.07 8.46 17.12
N ASP A 91 7.71 8.58 15.95
CA ASP A 91 9.16 8.69 15.84
C ASP A 91 9.54 9.76 14.80
N PRO A 92 9.97 10.98 15.21
CA PRO A 92 10.29 12.06 14.27
C PRO A 92 11.40 11.70 13.28
N ASP A 93 12.24 10.71 13.59
CA ASP A 93 13.31 10.23 12.72
C ASP A 93 12.86 9.10 11.77
N ALA A 94 11.65 8.56 11.93
CA ALA A 94 11.12 7.47 11.12
C ALA A 94 11.27 7.74 9.61
N TYR A 95 11.82 6.78 8.88
CA TYR A 95 12.12 6.96 7.46
C TYR A 95 10.85 7.09 6.63
N VAL A 96 10.78 8.16 5.85
CA VAL A 96 9.77 8.36 4.81
C VAL A 96 10.40 7.98 3.48
N LEU A 97 9.77 7.03 2.77
CA LEU A 97 10.28 6.54 1.49
C LEU A 97 10.50 7.68 0.49
N SER A 98 11.76 7.82 0.04
CA SER A 98 12.19 8.85 -0.92
C SER A 98 11.37 8.85 -2.22
N ASP A 99 11.32 10.01 -2.85
CA ASP A 99 10.61 10.27 -4.11
C ASP A 99 11.25 9.60 -5.33
N GLN A 100 12.49 9.10 -5.21
CA GLN A 100 13.09 8.25 -6.25
C GLN A 100 12.31 6.94 -6.44
N TRP A 101 11.59 6.48 -5.41
CA TRP A 101 10.79 5.26 -5.42
C TRP A 101 9.35 5.56 -5.84
N LYS A 102 9.13 5.84 -7.13
CA LYS A 102 7.78 6.06 -7.67
C LYS A 102 7.36 4.88 -8.54
N ALA A 103 6.08 4.55 -8.49
CA ALA A 103 5.50 3.71 -9.51
C ALA A 103 5.62 4.47 -10.83
N GLY A 104 6.03 3.79 -11.91
CA GLY A 104 5.85 4.35 -13.24
C GLY A 104 4.38 4.73 -13.40
N SER A 105 4.11 5.91 -13.97
CA SER A 105 2.75 6.29 -14.33
C SER A 105 2.46 5.66 -15.70
N PRO A 106 1.70 4.55 -15.77
CA PRO A 106 1.20 4.12 -17.06
C PRO A 106 0.34 5.26 -17.61
N ARG A 107 0.56 5.62 -18.87
CA ARG A 107 -0.38 6.45 -19.61
C ARG A 107 -1.35 5.48 -20.28
N PRO A 108 -2.51 5.19 -19.66
CA PRO A 108 -3.51 4.42 -20.38
C PRO A 108 -3.93 5.24 -21.59
N THR A 109 -3.91 4.64 -22.77
CA THR A 109 -4.63 5.19 -23.93
C THR A 109 -6.08 4.72 -23.75
N PRO A 110 -7.01 5.58 -23.30
CA PRO A 110 -8.38 5.16 -23.10
C PRO A 110 -8.99 4.79 -24.44
N TYR A 111 -9.78 3.71 -24.45
CA TYR A 111 -10.64 3.44 -25.58
C TYR A 111 -11.79 4.44 -25.56
N LEU A 112 -11.86 5.29 -26.57
CA LEU A 112 -12.97 6.23 -26.73
C LEU A 112 -14.09 5.53 -27.50
N LEU A 113 -15.25 5.40 -26.86
CA LEU A 113 -16.44 4.87 -27.51
C LEU A 113 -16.84 5.78 -28.67
N THR A 114 -17.24 5.18 -29.78
CA THR A 114 -17.98 5.89 -30.83
C THR A 114 -19.38 6.27 -30.35
N ASP A 115 -20.03 7.22 -31.01
CA ASP A 115 -21.42 7.60 -30.68
C ASP A 115 -22.37 6.41 -30.67
N ARG A 116 -22.17 5.46 -31.59
CA ARG A 116 -22.94 4.23 -31.67
C ARG A 116 -22.72 3.33 -30.45
N GLU A 117 -21.46 3.14 -30.05
CA GLU A 117 -21.12 2.30 -28.89
C GLU A 117 -21.58 2.93 -27.58
N ALA A 118 -21.47 4.26 -27.45
CA ALA A 118 -22.02 5.00 -26.31
C ALA A 118 -23.55 4.84 -26.23
N ALA A 119 -24.26 4.99 -27.35
CA ALA A 119 -25.71 4.83 -27.39
C ALA A 119 -26.15 3.40 -27.04
N LEU A 120 -25.42 2.38 -27.50
CA LEU A 120 -25.68 0.98 -27.16
C LEU A 120 -25.41 0.70 -25.67
N PHE A 121 -24.30 1.21 -25.14
CA PHE A 121 -23.94 1.08 -23.72
C PHE A 121 -25.03 1.66 -22.82
N LEU A 122 -25.48 2.89 -23.10
CA LEU A 122 -26.52 3.57 -22.31
C LEU A 122 -27.87 2.84 -22.37
N ARG A 123 -28.27 2.33 -23.54
CA ARG A 123 -29.48 1.53 -23.68
C ARG A 123 -29.41 0.24 -22.86
N ALA A 124 -28.28 -0.47 -22.91
CA ALA A 124 -28.08 -1.69 -22.13
C ALA A 124 -28.11 -1.42 -20.62
N ALA A 125 -27.47 -0.33 -20.17
CA ALA A 125 -27.49 0.08 -18.77
C ALA A 125 -28.90 0.39 -18.27
N GLY A 126 -29.74 1.02 -19.10
CA GLY A 126 -31.15 1.32 -18.76
C GLY A 126 -32.06 0.09 -18.71
N THR A 127 -31.60 -1.08 -19.18
CA THR A 127 -32.35 -2.36 -19.10
C THR A 127 -31.92 -3.25 -17.94
N LEU A 128 -30.88 -2.87 -17.20
CA LEU A 128 -30.51 -3.51 -15.95
C LEU A 128 -31.41 -2.92 -14.85
N GLU A 129 -32.50 -3.61 -14.53
CA GLU A 129 -33.40 -3.22 -13.43
C GLU A 129 -32.69 -3.24 -12.07
N SER A 130 -33.19 -2.40 -11.14
CA SER A 130 -32.68 -2.14 -9.79
C SER A 130 -32.80 -3.32 -8.83
#